data_AF-A0A7Y8SY64-F1
#
_entry.id   AF-A0A7Y8SY64-F1
#
_cell.length_a   1.000
_cell.length_b   1.000
_cell.length_c   1.000
_cell.angle_alpha   90.00
_cell.angle_beta   90.00
_cell.angle_gamma   90.00
#
_symmetry.space_group_name_H-M   'P 1'
#
loop_
_entity.id
_entity.type
_entity.pdbx_description
1 polymer ?
#
loop_
_entity_poly.entity_id
_entity_poly.type
_entity_poly.pdbx_seq_one_letter_code
_entity_poly.pdbx_strand_id
1 'polypeptide(L)'
;MIDLYYWPTPNGWKASIMLEECGLPYKVHAVDIGGGDQFKAAFLRISPNNRMPAIVDHEPIGGGAPLSLFESGAILEYLADKTGMFLPKSGAERYRVLQWVHWQMANLGPMMGNANHFKNYAKTLVDDPAQLAYGTKRFVGEVDRLCGVMDAQLSANQFLAGSTYSIADIISWPWAMLLGRLIDENVWTTFPNLKRWVDEVGARPKVQAGRNLHKEWGERQLSEEEQARRKAILFNQTNDKVRAAREEAAKARA
;
A
#
# COMPACT_ATOMS: atom_id res chain seq x y z
N MET A 1 6.27 8.52 -20.37
CA MET A 1 4.93 8.09 -19.88
C MET A 1 5.09 6.98 -18.84
N ILE A 2 4.28 6.95 -17.76
CA ILE A 2 4.33 5.89 -16.73
C ILE A 2 3.25 4.82 -16.98
N ASP A 3 3.59 3.53 -16.92
CA ASP A 3 2.62 2.46 -16.75
C ASP A 3 2.49 2.11 -15.26
N LEU A 4 1.27 2.13 -14.72
CA LEU A 4 0.95 1.77 -13.34
C LEU A 4 0.22 0.42 -13.30
N TYR A 5 0.82 -0.58 -12.67
CA TYR A 5 0.21 -1.89 -12.42
C TYR A 5 -0.48 -1.90 -11.06
N TYR A 6 -1.82 -1.97 -11.06
CA TYR A 6 -2.64 -1.49 -9.96
C TYR A 6 -3.90 -2.33 -9.67
N TRP A 7 -4.33 -2.23 -8.42
CA TRP A 7 -5.60 -2.70 -7.87
C TRP A 7 -5.99 -1.77 -6.71
N PRO A 8 -7.28 -1.45 -6.50
CA PRO A 8 -7.73 -0.48 -5.48
C PRO A 8 -7.58 -1.01 -4.05
N THR A 9 -6.36 -0.96 -3.55
CA THR A 9 -5.94 -1.35 -2.20
C THR A 9 -5.13 -0.22 -1.57
N PRO A 10 -4.93 -0.21 -0.24
CA PRO A 10 -4.08 0.80 0.40
C PRO A 10 -2.69 0.94 -0.21
N ASN A 11 -2.04 -0.16 -0.59
CA ASN A 11 -0.72 -0.09 -1.24
C ASN A 11 -0.81 0.45 -2.67
N GLY A 12 -1.86 0.08 -3.41
CA GLY A 12 -2.12 0.64 -4.75
C GLY A 12 -2.34 2.15 -4.72
N TRP A 13 -3.14 2.62 -3.75
CA TRP A 13 -3.47 4.03 -3.59
C TRP A 13 -2.24 4.91 -3.36
N LYS A 14 -1.20 4.41 -2.70
CA LYS A 14 0.07 5.15 -2.53
C LYS A 14 0.60 5.63 -3.88
N ALA A 15 0.69 4.71 -4.85
CA ALA A 15 1.25 5.00 -6.16
C ALA A 15 0.33 5.90 -6.99
N SER A 16 -0.98 5.64 -7.01
CA SER A 16 -1.93 6.49 -7.75
C SER A 16 -2.02 7.90 -7.16
N ILE A 17 -2.05 8.05 -5.83
CA ILE A 17 -2.03 9.36 -5.17
C ILE A 17 -0.74 10.11 -5.52
N MET A 18 0.42 9.46 -5.47
CA MET A 18 1.68 10.11 -5.82
C MET A 18 1.71 10.59 -7.28
N LEU A 19 1.21 9.77 -8.21
CA LEU A 19 1.11 10.15 -9.63
C LEU A 19 0.17 11.34 -9.84
N GLU A 20 -0.97 11.35 -9.15
CA GLU A 20 -1.94 12.45 -9.18
C GLU A 20 -1.38 13.75 -8.58
N GLU A 21 -0.71 13.67 -7.44
CA GLU A 21 -0.05 14.80 -6.76
C GLU A 21 1.08 15.38 -7.62
N CYS A 22 1.83 14.53 -8.33
CA CYS A 22 2.88 14.95 -9.25
C CYS A 22 2.36 15.47 -10.60
N GLY A 23 1.07 15.25 -10.91
CA GLY A 23 0.50 15.58 -12.23
C GLY A 23 1.17 14.81 -13.38
N LEU A 24 1.72 13.61 -13.11
CA LEU A 24 2.38 12.81 -14.14
C LEU A 24 1.33 12.06 -14.98
N PRO A 25 1.47 11.99 -16.32
CA PRO A 25 0.62 11.15 -17.14
C PRO A 25 0.96 9.67 -16.93
N TYR A 26 -0.07 8.86 -16.66
CA TYR A 26 0.08 7.42 -16.46
C TYR A 26 -1.05 6.62 -17.13
N LYS A 27 -0.73 5.38 -17.50
CA LYS A 27 -1.67 4.38 -17.98
C LYS A 27 -1.83 3.29 -16.92
N VAL A 28 -3.06 2.93 -16.59
CA VAL A 28 -3.34 1.89 -15.60
C VAL A 28 -3.44 0.52 -16.27
N HIS A 29 -2.78 -0.47 -15.66
CA HIS A 29 -2.88 -1.89 -15.98
C HIS A 29 -3.43 -2.61 -14.76
N ALA A 30 -4.60 -3.24 -14.90
CA ALA A 30 -5.22 -3.97 -13.81
C ALA A 30 -4.39 -5.22 -13.43
N VAL A 31 -4.21 -5.42 -12.13
CA VAL A 31 -3.63 -6.64 -11.55
C VAL A 31 -4.60 -7.15 -10.49
N ASP A 32 -5.59 -7.96 -10.89
CA ASP A 32 -6.55 -8.55 -9.96
C ASP A 32 -5.86 -9.58 -9.07
N ILE A 33 -5.47 -9.13 -7.87
CA ILE A 33 -4.77 -9.98 -6.89
C ILE A 33 -5.60 -11.14 -6.38
N GLY A 34 -6.93 -11.02 -6.38
CA GLY A 34 -7.82 -12.13 -6.03
C GLY A 34 -8.02 -13.08 -7.20
N GLY A 35 -7.91 -12.59 -8.43
CA GLY A 35 -7.94 -13.38 -9.67
C GLY A 35 -6.62 -14.10 -9.99
N GLY A 36 -5.53 -13.77 -9.30
CA GLY A 36 -4.22 -14.41 -9.49
C GLY A 36 -3.33 -13.75 -10.55
N ASP A 37 -3.69 -12.55 -11.03
CA ASP A 37 -2.92 -11.83 -12.06
C ASP A 37 -1.46 -11.58 -11.65
N GLN A 38 -1.19 -11.46 -10.35
CA GLN A 38 0.13 -11.28 -9.79
C GLN A 38 1.10 -12.45 -9.99
N PHE A 39 0.58 -13.62 -10.38
CA PHE A 39 1.38 -14.80 -10.71
C PHE A 39 1.65 -14.93 -12.21
N LYS A 40 1.00 -14.13 -13.06
CA LYS A 40 1.20 -14.17 -14.50
C LYS A 40 2.64 -13.79 -14.85
N ALA A 41 3.21 -14.50 -15.83
CA ALA A 41 4.56 -14.29 -16.33
C ALA A 41 4.86 -12.83 -16.69
N ALA A 42 3.89 -12.14 -17.29
CA ALA A 42 4.02 -10.74 -17.67
C ALA A 42 4.24 -9.82 -16.47
N PHE A 43 3.52 -10.04 -15.37
CA PHE A 43 3.65 -9.24 -14.17
C PHE A 43 4.90 -9.60 -13.36
N LEU A 44 5.25 -10.89 -13.27
CA LEU A 44 6.46 -11.33 -12.56
C LEU A 44 7.76 -10.78 -13.15
N ARG A 45 7.78 -10.41 -14.45
CA ARG A 45 8.91 -9.70 -15.07
C ARG A 45 9.11 -8.29 -14.52
N ILE A 46 8.06 -7.68 -13.98
CA ILE A 46 8.05 -6.32 -13.44
C ILE A 46 8.20 -6.37 -11.92
N SER A 47 7.42 -7.21 -11.25
CA SER A 47 7.44 -7.39 -9.79
C SER A 47 7.73 -8.85 -9.44
N PRO A 48 9.00 -9.24 -9.21
CA PRO A 48 9.36 -10.61 -8.89
C PRO A 48 8.82 -11.06 -7.51
N ASN A 49 8.38 -10.11 -6.68
CA ASN A 49 7.72 -10.33 -5.41
C ASN A 49 6.23 -10.69 -5.57
N ASN A 50 5.68 -10.77 -6.78
CA ASN A 50 4.25 -11.03 -7.05
C ASN A 50 3.30 -10.09 -6.28
N ARG A 51 3.73 -8.86 -6.01
CA ARG A 51 2.93 -7.84 -5.33
C ARG A 51 2.81 -6.58 -6.18
N MET A 52 1.63 -6.00 -6.14
CA MET A 52 1.34 -4.66 -6.61
C MET A 52 1.44 -3.66 -5.44
N PRO A 53 1.61 -2.35 -5.69
CA PRO A 53 1.79 -1.71 -7.00
C PRO A 53 3.17 -2.00 -7.61
N ALA A 54 3.24 -1.82 -8.93
CA ALA A 54 4.48 -1.71 -9.67
C ALA A 54 4.33 -0.65 -10.77
N ILE A 55 5.44 -0.08 -11.23
CA ILE A 55 5.44 0.84 -12.37
C ILE A 55 6.46 0.43 -13.43
N VAL A 56 6.23 0.86 -14.66
CA VAL A 56 7.26 0.94 -15.70
C VAL A 56 7.35 2.37 -16.18
N ASP A 57 8.53 2.97 -16.06
CA ASP A 57 8.82 4.29 -16.57
C ASP A 57 9.54 4.17 -17.91
N HIS A 58 8.89 4.63 -18.97
CA HIS A 58 9.44 4.60 -20.34
C HIS A 58 10.44 5.72 -20.62
N GLU A 59 10.58 6.69 -19.72
CA GLU A 59 11.49 7.83 -19.84
C GLU A 59 12.25 8.05 -18.51
N PRO A 60 13.08 7.09 -18.07
CA PRO A 60 13.63 7.13 -16.72
C PRO A 60 14.57 8.32 -16.49
N ILE A 61 14.77 8.66 -15.21
CA ILE A 61 15.78 9.65 -14.80
C ILE A 61 17.14 9.23 -15.36
N GLY A 62 17.79 10.12 -16.13
CA GLY A 62 19.07 9.83 -16.79
C GLY A 62 18.96 9.17 -18.18
N GLY A 63 17.75 8.86 -18.65
CA GLY A 63 17.50 8.23 -19.96
C GLY A 63 17.80 6.73 -19.99
N GLY A 64 17.67 6.12 -21.17
CA GLY A 64 17.93 4.69 -21.40
C GLY A 64 16.68 3.85 -21.61
N ALA A 65 16.81 2.53 -21.40
CA ALA A 65 15.70 1.59 -21.54
C ALA A 65 14.65 1.76 -20.42
N PRO A 66 13.39 1.35 -20.63
CA PRO A 66 12.34 1.47 -19.62
C PRO A 66 12.73 0.86 -18.26
N LEU A 67 12.46 1.59 -17.18
CA LEU A 67 12.76 1.18 -15.81
C LEU A 67 11.53 0.59 -15.13
N SER A 68 11.61 -0.68 -14.75
CA SER A 68 10.57 -1.36 -13.94
C SER A 68 10.88 -1.22 -12.45
N LEU A 69 9.90 -0.81 -11.65
CA LEU A 69 10.03 -0.66 -10.19
C LEU A 69 8.84 -1.32 -9.48
N PHE A 70 9.14 -2.07 -8.42
CA PHE A 70 8.17 -2.59 -7.45
C PHE A 70 8.53 -2.05 -6.05
N GLU A 71 7.68 -2.33 -5.06
CA GLU A 71 7.68 -1.71 -3.71
C GLU A 71 7.22 -0.25 -3.70
N SER A 72 6.09 0.01 -3.02
CA SER A 72 5.48 1.34 -2.99
C SER A 72 6.40 2.43 -2.42
N GLY A 73 7.29 2.09 -1.48
CA GLY A 73 8.26 3.05 -0.95
C GLY A 73 9.27 3.51 -1.99
N ALA A 74 9.86 2.56 -2.72
CA ALA A 74 10.81 2.84 -3.79
C ALA A 74 10.13 3.60 -4.95
N ILE A 75 8.89 3.24 -5.29
CA ILE A 75 8.10 3.95 -6.31
C ILE A 75 7.89 5.42 -5.91
N LEU A 76 7.50 5.70 -4.67
CA LEU A 76 7.27 7.08 -4.21
C LEU A 76 8.57 7.89 -4.17
N GLU A 77 9.66 7.31 -3.67
CA GLU A 77 10.96 7.97 -3.68
C GLU A 77 11.43 8.28 -5.11
N TYR A 78 11.31 7.30 -6.02
CA TYR A 78 11.65 7.49 -7.43
C TYR A 78 10.84 8.59 -8.10
N LEU A 79 9.51 8.60 -7.90
CA LEU A 79 8.64 9.63 -8.47
C LEU A 79 8.93 11.01 -7.88
N ALA A 80 9.25 11.08 -6.59
CA ALA A 80 9.64 12.32 -5.93
C ALA A 80 10.96 12.87 -6.49
N ASP A 81 11.95 12.01 -6.72
CA ASP A 81 13.23 12.41 -7.33
C ASP A 81 13.06 12.80 -8.80
N LYS A 82 12.18 12.10 -9.54
CA LYS A 82 11.89 12.41 -10.95
C LYS A 82 11.25 13.79 -11.13
N THR A 83 10.39 14.20 -10.20
CA THR A 83 9.64 15.46 -10.31
C THR A 83 10.21 16.58 -9.45
N GLY A 84 11.06 16.25 -8.48
CA GLY A 84 11.54 17.19 -7.46
C GLY A 84 10.47 17.59 -6.44
N MET A 85 9.40 16.81 -6.31
CA MET A 85 8.25 17.12 -5.43
C MET A 85 8.20 16.17 -4.22
N PHE A 86 7.68 16.66 -3.09
CA PHE A 86 7.34 15.86 -1.89
C PHE A 86 8.50 15.14 -1.16
N LEU A 87 9.75 15.31 -1.60
CA LEU A 87 10.95 14.83 -0.92
C LEU A 87 12.10 15.83 -1.12
N PRO A 88 12.76 16.31 -0.05
CA PRO A 88 13.95 17.12 -0.19
C PRO A 88 15.06 16.39 -0.96
N LYS A 89 15.75 17.10 -1.85
CA LYS A 89 16.79 16.51 -2.71
C LYS A 89 17.99 15.97 -1.93
N SER A 90 18.32 16.58 -0.79
CA SER A 90 19.47 16.20 0.04
C SER A 90 19.35 16.79 1.46
N GLY A 91 20.31 16.45 2.32
CA GLY A 91 20.41 17.00 3.68
C GLY A 91 19.51 16.30 4.70
N ALA A 92 19.49 16.84 5.93
CA ALA A 92 18.82 16.23 7.07
C ALA A 92 17.31 16.07 6.87
N GLU A 93 16.64 17.04 6.23
CA GLU A 93 15.19 16.98 5.99
C GLU A 93 14.78 15.81 5.11
N ARG A 94 15.63 15.40 4.14
CA ARG A 94 15.36 14.22 3.32
C ARG A 94 15.23 12.98 4.20
N TYR A 95 16.17 12.79 5.12
CA TYR A 95 16.18 11.61 6.01
C TYR A 95 15.07 11.66 7.05
N ARG A 96 14.63 12.84 7.48
CA ARG A 96 13.43 12.99 8.31
C ARG A 96 12.14 12.57 7.59
N VAL A 97 12.07 12.74 6.27
CA VAL A 97 10.97 12.17 5.47
C VAL A 97 11.15 10.66 5.30
N LEU A 98 12.34 10.21 4.89
CA LEU A 98 12.61 8.80 4.61
C LEU A 98 12.46 7.91 5.83
N GLN A 99 12.79 8.36 7.04
CA GLN A 99 12.56 7.57 8.26
C GLN A 99 11.08 7.19 8.42
N TRP A 100 10.16 8.08 8.07
CA TRP A 100 8.72 7.84 8.18
C TRP A 100 8.21 6.97 7.02
N VAL A 101 8.81 7.10 5.84
CA VAL A 101 8.57 6.18 4.71
C VAL A 101 8.96 4.75 5.09
N HIS A 102 10.16 4.55 5.62
CA HIS A 102 10.62 3.25 6.07
C HIS A 102 9.84 2.75 7.28
N TRP A 103 9.49 3.63 8.23
CA TRP A 103 8.63 3.27 9.36
C TRP A 103 7.28 2.75 8.88
N GLN A 104 6.64 3.39 7.90
CA GLN A 104 5.37 2.94 7.34
C GLN A 104 5.52 1.56 6.68
N MET A 105 6.55 1.38 5.86
CA MET A 105 6.78 0.15 5.11
C MET A 105 7.12 -1.04 6.02
N ALA A 106 7.80 -0.80 7.14
CA ALA A 106 8.21 -1.83 8.08
C ALA A 106 7.20 -2.07 9.23
N ASN A 107 6.37 -1.08 9.56
CA ASN A 107 5.47 -1.14 10.72
C ASN A 107 4.00 -1.00 10.30
N LEU A 108 3.52 0.23 10.08
CA LEU A 108 2.08 0.51 9.90
C LEU A 108 1.41 -0.39 8.85
N GLY A 109 1.99 -0.46 7.65
CA GLY A 109 1.44 -1.28 6.56
C GLY A 109 1.37 -2.77 6.92
N PRO A 110 2.51 -3.42 7.24
CA PRO A 110 2.53 -4.82 7.62
C PRO A 110 1.64 -5.16 8.83
N MET A 111 1.65 -4.34 9.88
CA MET A 111 0.87 -4.62 11.10
C MET A 111 -0.63 -4.49 10.87
N MET A 112 -1.08 -3.48 10.11
CA MET A 112 -2.48 -3.37 9.72
C MET A 112 -2.91 -4.51 8.78
N GLY A 113 -2.02 -4.95 7.88
CA GLY A 113 -2.26 -6.13 7.05
C GLY A 113 -2.50 -7.39 7.88
N ASN A 114 -1.65 -7.65 8.88
CA ASN A 114 -1.81 -8.78 9.80
C ASN A 114 -3.07 -8.65 10.67
N ALA A 115 -3.31 -7.48 11.25
CA ALA A 115 -4.52 -7.24 12.06
C ALA A 115 -5.80 -7.49 11.24
N ASN A 116 -5.84 -7.01 9.99
CA ASN A 116 -6.95 -7.24 9.08
C ASN A 116 -7.11 -8.74 8.74
N HIS A 117 -6.01 -9.47 8.53
CA HIS A 117 -6.04 -10.91 8.32
C HIS A 117 -6.68 -11.64 9.50
N PHE A 118 -6.19 -11.44 10.72
CA PHE A 118 -6.71 -12.11 11.91
C PHE A 118 -8.15 -11.70 12.25
N LYS A 119 -8.52 -10.42 12.08
CA LYS A 119 -9.86 -9.93 12.41
C LYS A 119 -10.94 -10.40 11.42
N ASN A 120 -10.63 -10.41 10.12
CA ASN A 120 -11.64 -10.53 9.06
C ASN A 120 -11.51 -11.80 8.21
N TYR A 121 -10.31 -12.34 8.01
CA TYR A 121 -10.10 -13.46 7.08
C TYR A 121 -9.83 -14.79 7.78
N ALA A 122 -9.02 -14.78 8.84
CA ALA A 122 -8.60 -16.00 9.53
C ALA A 122 -9.78 -16.77 10.16
N LYS A 123 -10.86 -16.07 10.53
CA LYS A 123 -12.13 -16.69 10.99
C LYS A 123 -12.78 -17.62 9.98
N THR A 124 -12.37 -17.55 8.72
CA THR A 124 -12.85 -18.45 7.64
C THR A 124 -11.87 -19.58 7.34
N LEU A 125 -10.73 -19.64 8.05
CA LEU A 125 -9.67 -20.62 7.86
C LEU A 125 -9.52 -21.58 9.05
N VAL A 126 -10.09 -21.24 10.20
CA VAL A 126 -10.07 -22.07 11.41
C VAL A 126 -11.46 -22.08 12.05
N ASP A 127 -11.85 -23.25 12.58
CA ASP A 127 -13.15 -23.44 13.22
C ASP A 127 -13.17 -22.97 14.68
N ASP A 128 -12.03 -23.06 15.37
CA ASP A 128 -11.90 -22.66 16.79
C ASP A 128 -11.34 -21.23 16.92
N PRO A 129 -12.15 -20.26 17.39
CA PRO A 129 -11.72 -18.88 17.61
C PRO A 129 -10.56 -18.73 18.60
N ALA A 130 -10.37 -19.68 19.53
CA ALA A 130 -9.28 -19.64 20.50
C ALA A 130 -7.90 -19.67 19.80
N GLN A 131 -7.81 -20.32 18.63
CA GLN A 131 -6.59 -20.36 17.82
C GLN A 131 -6.19 -18.98 17.27
N LEU A 132 -7.15 -18.06 17.13
CA LEU A 132 -6.93 -16.70 16.61
C LEU A 132 -6.71 -15.65 17.71
N ALA A 133 -6.98 -15.99 18.97
CA ALA A 133 -7.06 -15.02 20.06
C ALA A 133 -5.73 -14.28 20.28
N TYR A 134 -4.61 -15.00 20.38
CA TYR A 134 -3.30 -14.39 20.57
C TYR A 134 -2.89 -13.53 19.37
N GLY A 135 -3.04 -14.04 18.15
CA GLY A 135 -2.70 -13.31 16.92
C GLY A 135 -3.50 -12.02 16.79
N THR A 136 -4.81 -12.10 17.00
CA THR A 136 -5.70 -10.92 16.98
C THR A 136 -5.27 -9.89 18.03
N LYS A 137 -5.09 -10.30 19.28
CA LYS A 137 -4.66 -9.41 20.37
C LYS A 137 -3.32 -8.75 20.06
N ARG A 138 -2.34 -9.52 19.58
CA ARG A 138 -1.00 -9.02 19.25
C ARG A 138 -1.04 -7.96 18.15
N PHE A 139 -1.66 -8.26 17.02
CA PHE A 139 -1.62 -7.37 15.86
C PHE A 139 -2.55 -6.16 16.01
N VAL A 140 -3.72 -6.32 16.61
CA VAL A 140 -4.60 -5.17 16.91
C VAL A 140 -3.94 -4.25 17.94
N GLY A 141 -3.33 -4.81 19.00
CA GLY A 141 -2.61 -4.03 20.00
C GLY A 141 -1.38 -3.30 19.43
N GLU A 142 -0.67 -3.90 18.48
CA GLU A 142 0.43 -3.20 17.81
C GLU A 142 -0.06 -2.07 16.90
N VAL A 143 -1.20 -2.22 16.21
CA VAL A 143 -1.80 -1.12 15.44
C VAL A 143 -2.21 0.03 16.37
N ASP A 144 -2.81 -0.26 17.52
CA ASP A 144 -3.14 0.74 18.54
C ASP A 144 -1.89 1.51 19.03
N ARG A 145 -0.79 0.80 19.33
CA ARG A 145 0.50 1.43 19.68
C ARG A 145 1.02 2.34 18.56
N LEU A 146 0.90 1.92 17.30
CA LEU A 146 1.32 2.71 16.14
C LEU A 146 0.44 3.95 15.94
N CYS A 147 -0.87 3.88 16.24
CA CYS A 147 -1.73 5.07 16.31
C CYS A 147 -1.20 6.07 17.35
N GLY A 148 -0.82 5.59 18.55
CA GLY A 148 -0.22 6.44 19.58
C GLY A 148 1.09 7.11 19.15
N VAL A 149 1.95 6.41 18.39
CA VAL A 149 3.16 6.99 17.79
C VAL A 149 2.83 8.11 16.81
N MET A 150 1.87 7.86 15.90
CA MET A 150 1.47 8.87 14.92
C MET A 150 0.81 10.08 15.59
N ASP A 151 -0.09 9.86 16.55
CA ASP A 151 -0.79 10.94 17.25
C ASP A 151 0.19 11.84 18.00
N ALA A 152 1.13 11.24 18.74
CA ALA A 152 2.18 11.99 19.44
C ALA A 152 3.04 12.81 18.46
N GLN A 153 3.45 12.22 17.34
CA GLN A 153 4.21 12.95 16.31
C GLN A 153 3.42 14.12 15.74
N LEU A 154 2.13 13.91 15.45
CA LEU A 154 1.23 14.87 14.84
C LEU A 154 0.69 15.92 15.83
N SER A 155 0.92 15.73 17.13
CA SER A 155 0.67 16.76 18.15
C SER A 155 1.70 17.89 18.10
N ALA A 156 2.92 17.57 17.66
CA ALA A 156 4.04 18.52 17.56
C ALA A 156 4.28 19.02 16.12
N ASN A 157 3.66 18.37 15.12
CA ASN A 157 3.91 18.63 13.71
C ASN A 157 2.61 18.63 12.90
N GLN A 158 2.54 19.46 11.87
CA GLN A 158 1.39 19.47 10.96
C GLN A 158 1.30 18.17 10.14
N PHE A 159 2.44 17.64 9.70
CA PHE A 159 2.62 16.42 8.92
C PHE A 159 3.63 15.49 9.60
N LEU A 160 3.72 14.23 9.15
CA LEU A 160 4.54 13.22 9.84
C LEU A 160 6.02 13.63 9.94
N ALA A 161 6.56 14.21 8.86
CA ALA A 161 7.96 14.61 8.78
C ALA A 161 8.23 16.08 9.15
N GLY A 162 7.24 16.82 9.65
CA GLY A 162 7.41 18.23 10.03
C GLY A 162 6.23 19.11 9.60
N SER A 163 6.52 20.33 9.16
CA SER A 163 5.51 21.31 8.75
C SER A 163 5.04 21.17 7.29
N THR A 164 5.71 20.34 6.48
CA THR A 164 5.45 20.24 5.04
C THR A 164 4.98 18.85 4.64
N TYR A 165 3.92 18.79 3.82
CA TYR A 165 3.40 17.55 3.24
C TYR A 165 4.45 16.86 2.36
N SER A 166 4.63 15.55 2.54
CA SER A 166 5.70 14.80 1.90
C SER A 166 5.28 13.38 1.52
N ILE A 167 6.18 12.63 0.88
CA ILE A 167 5.95 11.20 0.61
C ILE A 167 5.75 10.37 1.90
N ALA A 168 6.21 10.84 3.07
CA ALA A 168 5.90 10.20 4.34
C ALA A 168 4.38 10.19 4.64
N ASP A 169 3.68 11.25 4.24
CA ASP A 169 2.26 11.38 4.43
C ASP A 169 1.49 10.59 3.37
N ILE A 170 1.89 10.73 2.10
CA ILE A 170 1.31 10.00 0.96
C ILE A 170 1.35 8.48 1.21
N ILE A 171 2.48 7.98 1.71
CA ILE A 171 2.66 6.53 1.90
C ILE A 171 1.89 6.00 3.12
N SER A 172 1.64 6.83 4.13
CA SER A 172 1.00 6.43 5.39
C SER A 172 -0.52 6.55 5.35
N TRP A 173 -1.04 7.59 4.69
CA TRP A 173 -2.45 7.93 4.72
C TRP A 173 -3.40 6.82 4.25
N PRO A 174 -3.13 6.09 3.15
CA PRO A 174 -4.00 5.02 2.67
C PRO A 174 -4.31 3.93 3.70
N TRP A 175 -3.37 3.68 4.61
CA TRP A 175 -3.55 2.74 5.72
C TRP A 175 -4.24 3.41 6.90
N ALA A 176 -3.76 4.59 7.31
CA ALA A 176 -4.29 5.31 8.47
C ALA A 176 -5.79 5.64 8.32
N MET A 177 -6.27 5.99 7.13
CA MET A 177 -7.69 6.30 6.91
C MET A 177 -8.64 5.10 7.14
N LEU A 178 -8.12 3.88 7.30
CA LEU A 178 -8.89 2.67 7.58
C LEU A 178 -8.88 2.25 9.06
N LEU A 179 -8.25 3.03 9.95
CA LEU A 179 -8.12 2.68 11.36
C LEU A 179 -9.47 2.54 12.07
N GLY A 180 -10.43 3.44 11.82
CA GLY A 180 -11.78 3.33 12.40
C GLY A 180 -12.51 2.04 12.01
N ARG A 181 -12.33 1.58 10.77
CA ARG A 181 -12.86 0.30 10.30
C ARG A 181 -12.11 -0.89 10.92
N LEU A 182 -10.79 -0.79 11.08
CA LEU A 182 -9.94 -1.90 11.53
C LEU A 182 -10.00 -2.10 13.05
N ILE A 183 -10.01 -1.04 13.84
CA ILE A 183 -10.12 -1.07 15.30
C ILE A 183 -11.60 -0.88 15.65
N ASP A 184 -12.02 0.37 15.79
CA ASP A 184 -13.39 0.87 15.90
C ASP A 184 -13.38 2.41 15.79
N GLU A 185 -14.55 3.04 15.65
CA GLU A 185 -14.66 4.50 15.46
C GLU A 185 -14.17 5.36 16.64
N ASN A 186 -14.04 4.81 17.86
CA ASN A 186 -13.53 5.58 19.00
C ASN A 186 -12.04 5.92 18.85
N VAL A 187 -11.32 5.26 17.94
CA VAL A 187 -9.91 5.59 17.61
C VAL A 187 -9.72 7.07 17.31
N TRP A 188 -10.73 7.73 16.73
CA TRP A 188 -10.67 9.15 16.38
C TRP A 188 -10.85 10.09 17.56
N THR A 189 -11.50 9.63 18.62
CA THR A 189 -11.58 10.33 19.91
C THR A 189 -10.30 10.12 20.71
N THR A 190 -9.75 8.90 20.68
CA THR A 190 -8.50 8.54 21.37
C THR A 190 -7.28 9.22 20.77
N PHE A 191 -7.23 9.36 19.44
CA PHE A 191 -6.10 9.92 18.69
C PHE A 191 -6.53 11.14 17.84
N PRO A 192 -6.79 12.29 18.47
CA PRO A 192 -7.37 13.46 17.80
C PRO A 192 -6.40 14.14 16.80
N ASN A 193 -5.09 14.11 17.05
CA ASN A 193 -4.10 14.70 16.14
C ASN A 193 -3.94 13.84 14.88
N LEU A 194 -4.00 12.52 15.05
CA LEU A 194 -4.08 11.58 13.95
C LEU A 194 -5.37 11.80 13.13
N LYS A 195 -6.52 11.97 13.78
CA LYS A 195 -7.78 12.29 13.09
C LYS A 195 -7.68 13.58 12.27
N ARG A 196 -7.17 14.67 12.85
CA ARG A 196 -6.93 15.93 12.14
C ARG A 196 -6.12 15.69 10.87
N TRP A 197 -4.99 15.01 10.99
CA TRP A 197 -4.11 14.75 9.84
C TRP A 197 -4.78 13.85 8.79
N VAL A 198 -5.53 12.82 9.20
CA VAL A 198 -6.29 11.97 8.27
C VAL A 198 -7.29 12.81 7.47
N ASP A 199 -8.01 13.72 8.13
CA ASP A 199 -8.97 14.60 7.46
C ASP A 199 -8.28 15.60 6.53
N GLU A 200 -7.22 16.26 7.01
CA GLU A 200 -6.47 17.27 6.25
C GLU A 200 -5.85 16.68 4.98
N VAL A 201 -5.17 15.53 5.08
CA VAL A 201 -4.62 14.84 3.91
C VAL A 201 -5.74 14.30 3.02
N GLY A 202 -6.82 13.77 3.59
CA GLY A 202 -7.97 13.23 2.85
C GLY A 202 -8.78 14.28 2.10
N ALA A 203 -8.70 15.55 2.50
CA ALA A 203 -9.35 16.67 1.84
C ALA A 203 -8.62 17.12 0.55
N ARG A 204 -7.37 16.68 0.33
CA ARG A 204 -6.59 17.07 -0.86
C ARG A 204 -7.23 16.49 -2.13
N PRO A 205 -7.48 17.31 -3.17
CA PRO A 205 -8.11 16.83 -4.41
C PRO A 205 -7.37 15.67 -5.08
N LYS A 206 -6.03 15.70 -5.06
CA LYS A 206 -5.18 14.67 -5.67
C LYS A 206 -5.16 13.37 -4.88
N VAL A 207 -5.29 13.44 -3.54
CA VAL A 207 -5.50 12.26 -2.69
C VAL A 207 -6.85 11.60 -3.00
N GLN A 208 -7.91 12.40 -3.16
CA GLN A 208 -9.23 11.88 -3.53
C GLN A 208 -9.23 11.25 -4.93
N ALA A 209 -8.61 11.90 -5.92
CA ALA A 209 -8.47 11.35 -7.27
C ALA A 209 -7.73 10.00 -7.25
N GLY A 210 -6.57 9.93 -6.60
CA GLY A 210 -5.77 8.71 -6.54
C GLY A 210 -6.46 7.57 -5.77
N ARG A 211 -7.15 7.87 -4.66
CA ARG A 211 -7.93 6.89 -3.89
C ARG A 211 -9.11 6.34 -4.68
N ASN A 212 -9.79 7.19 -5.44
CA ASN A 212 -10.99 6.81 -6.18
C ASN A 212 -10.68 6.19 -7.56
N LEU A 213 -9.41 6.09 -7.94
CA LEU A 213 -8.98 5.47 -9.18
C LEU A 213 -9.47 4.02 -9.26
N HIS A 214 -10.33 3.75 -10.24
CA HIS A 214 -10.96 2.46 -10.48
C HIS A 214 -11.60 1.83 -9.24
N LYS A 215 -12.23 2.66 -8.40
CA LYS A 215 -12.95 2.23 -7.18
C LYS A 215 -13.93 1.09 -7.47
N GLU A 216 -14.58 1.13 -8.63
CA GLU A 216 -15.54 0.13 -9.09
C GLU A 216 -14.96 -1.30 -9.17
N TRP A 217 -13.65 -1.47 -9.40
CA TRP A 217 -13.01 -2.79 -9.42
C TRP A 217 -13.01 -3.45 -8.03
N GLY A 218 -12.87 -2.65 -6.98
CA GLY A 218 -12.88 -3.12 -5.59
C GLY A 218 -14.27 -3.30 -5.01
N GLU A 219 -15.28 -2.62 -5.57
CA GLU A 219 -16.67 -2.64 -5.12
C GLU A 219 -17.53 -3.69 -5.84
N ARG A 220 -16.97 -4.40 -6.81
CA ARG A 220 -17.65 -5.48 -7.52
C ARG A 220 -18.15 -6.54 -6.55
N GLN A 221 -19.45 -6.80 -6.59
CA GLN A 221 -20.08 -7.88 -5.84
C GLN A 221 -19.62 -9.24 -6.36
N LEU A 222 -19.29 -10.14 -5.45
CA LEU A 222 -18.76 -11.47 -5.76
C LEU A 222 -19.69 -12.52 -5.17
N SER A 223 -20.00 -13.57 -5.92
CA SER A 223 -20.68 -14.74 -5.38
C SER A 223 -19.86 -15.41 -4.29
N GLU A 224 -20.48 -16.20 -3.42
CA GLU A 224 -19.78 -16.94 -2.37
C GLU A 224 -18.69 -17.86 -2.94
N GLU A 225 -18.97 -18.52 -4.07
CA GLU A 225 -18.01 -19.36 -4.80
C GLU A 225 -16.80 -18.55 -5.28
N GLU A 226 -17.04 -17.37 -5.86
CA GLU A 226 -15.96 -16.48 -6.31
C GLU A 226 -15.12 -15.98 -5.13
N GLN A 227 -15.77 -15.65 -4.00
CA GLN A 227 -15.08 -15.27 -2.78
C GLN A 227 -14.20 -16.41 -2.26
N ALA A 228 -14.71 -17.65 -2.23
CA ALA A 228 -13.94 -18.82 -1.80
C ALA A 228 -12.72 -19.06 -2.71
N ARG A 229 -12.90 -19.01 -4.03
CA ARG A 229 -11.81 -19.14 -5.01
C ARG A 229 -10.71 -18.08 -4.80
N ARG A 230 -11.10 -16.82 -4.64
CA ARG A 230 -10.15 -15.71 -4.41
C ARG A 230 -9.37 -15.87 -3.11
N LYS A 231 -10.02 -16.35 -2.03
CA LYS A 231 -9.34 -16.63 -0.75
C LYS A 231 -8.25 -17.69 -0.90
N ALA A 232 -8.50 -18.77 -1.65
CA ALA A 232 -7.53 -19.84 -1.87
C ALA A 232 -6.27 -19.37 -2.63
N ILE A 233 -6.41 -18.34 -3.46
CA ILE A 233 -5.31 -17.70 -4.20
C ILE A 233 -4.51 -16.75 -3.29
N LEU A 234 -5.20 -15.96 -2.47
CA LEU A 234 -4.58 -14.90 -1.66
C LEU A 234 -3.79 -15.42 -0.46
N PHE A 235 -4.25 -16.49 0.19
CA PHE A 235 -3.69 -16.98 1.46
C PHE A 235 -2.88 -18.27 1.29
N ASN A 236 -2.01 -18.56 2.27
CA ASN A 236 -1.12 -19.72 2.27
C ASN A 236 -0.27 -19.82 1.00
N GLN A 237 0.35 -18.71 0.61
CA GLN A 237 1.37 -18.70 -0.43
C GLN A 237 2.64 -19.36 0.11
N THR A 238 3.18 -20.32 -0.62
CA THR A 238 4.38 -21.06 -0.25
C THR A 238 5.46 -20.84 -1.30
N ASN A 239 6.71 -21.19 -0.95
CA ASN A 239 7.81 -21.20 -1.91
C ASN A 239 7.48 -22.01 -3.17
N ASP A 240 6.76 -23.13 -3.04
CA ASP A 240 6.40 -23.98 -4.18
C ASP A 240 5.49 -23.25 -5.18
N LYS A 241 4.49 -22.51 -4.70
CA LYS A 241 3.63 -21.67 -5.56
C LYS A 241 4.43 -20.58 -6.28
N VAL A 242 5.36 -19.93 -5.57
CA VAL A 242 6.22 -18.90 -6.15
C VAL A 242 7.16 -19.49 -7.21
N ARG A 243 7.77 -20.64 -6.92
CA ARG A 243 8.65 -21.34 -7.87
C ARG A 243 7.91 -21.78 -9.12
N ALA A 244 6.74 -22.42 -8.97
CA ALA A 244 5.93 -22.87 -10.10
C ALA A 244 5.57 -21.70 -11.03
N ALA A 245 5.09 -20.58 -10.47
CA ALA A 245 4.76 -19.40 -11.27
C ALA A 245 5.97 -18.81 -11.99
N ARG A 246 7.16 -18.84 -11.36
CA ARG A 246 8.41 -18.39 -11.99
C ARG A 246 8.90 -19.33 -13.08
N GLU A 247 8.81 -20.64 -12.87
CA GLU A 247 9.18 -21.65 -13.86
C GLU A 247 8.28 -21.54 -15.11
N GLU A 248 6.98 -21.35 -14.91
CA GLU A 248 6.04 -21.07 -16.01
C GLU A 248 6.38 -19.76 -16.73
N ALA A 249 6.71 -18.71 -15.98
CA ALA A 249 7.12 -17.43 -16.55
C ALA A 249 8.42 -17.50 -17.35
N ALA A 250 9.35 -18.36 -16.95
CA ALA A 250 10.58 -18.63 -17.68
C ALA A 250 10.33 -19.43 -18.96
N LYS A 251 9.40 -20.39 -18.95
CA LYS A 251 9.01 -21.18 -20.14
C LYS A 251 8.34 -20.32 -21.21
N ALA A 252 7.52 -19.34 -20.81
CA ALA A 252 6.90 -18.39 -21.74
C ALA A 252 7.90 -17.44 -22.44
N ARG A 253 9.22 -17.56 -22.18
CA ARG A 253 10.30 -16.88 -22.90
C ARG A 253 10.91 -17.70 -24.05
N ALA A 254 10.67 -19.02 -24.08
CA ALA A 254 11.17 -19.95 -25.09
C ALA A 254 10.15 -20.13 -26.21
#